data_AF-X1GX01-F1
#
_entry.id   AF-X1GX01-F1
#
_cell.length_a   1.000
_cell.length_b   1.000
_cell.length_c   1.000
_cell.angle_alpha   90.00
_cell.angle_beta   90.00
_cell.angle_gamma   90.00
#
_symmetry.space_group_name_H-M   'P 1'
#
loop_
_entity.id
_entity.type
_entity.pdbx_description
1 polymer ?
#
loop_
_entity_poly.entity_id
_entity_poly.type
_entity_poly.pdbx_seq_one_letter_code
_entity_poly.pdbx_strand_id
1 'polypeptide(L)'
;QIVSKQGRLSPGKAVITTGGKLKARYVIHTVGPIWHGGSRGEPELLVSAYHESLKLAAENNLSSISFPSISTGAYGYPVNKASKTAIGAVITFLRQNITSLREVVFVLFDSQTFNAYSSAVKEIIRQ
;
A
#
# COMPACT_ATOMS: atom_id res chain seq x y z
N GLN A 1 -15.45 -3.44 16.64
CA GLN A 1 -14.93 -4.75 17.11
C GLN A 1 -13.47 -5.03 16.73
N ILE A 2 -12.94 -4.54 15.59
CA ILE A 2 -11.53 -4.78 15.21
C ILE A 2 -10.56 -3.98 16.11
N VAL A 3 -10.77 -2.67 16.25
CA VAL A 3 -9.94 -1.79 17.12
C VAL A 3 -9.98 -2.24 18.59
N SER A 4 -11.10 -2.77 19.07
CA SER A 4 -11.20 -3.29 20.44
C SER A 4 -10.42 -4.60 20.65
N LYS A 5 -10.15 -5.37 19.58
CA LYS A 5 -9.41 -6.64 19.64
C LYS A 5 -7.93 -6.48 19.31
N GLN A 6 -7.58 -5.55 18.42
CA GLN A 6 -6.21 -5.38 17.90
C GLN A 6 -5.56 -4.06 18.32
N GLY A 7 -6.31 -3.17 18.99
CA GLY A 7 -5.82 -1.86 19.43
C GLY A 7 -5.85 -0.79 18.32
N ARG A 8 -5.35 0.40 18.66
CA ARG A 8 -5.14 1.49 17.68
C ARG A 8 -3.90 1.18 16.87
N LEU A 9 -3.98 1.42 15.56
CA LEU A 9 -2.88 1.19 14.63
C LEU A 9 -2.13 2.51 14.37
N SER A 10 -0.81 2.48 14.49
CA SER A 10 0.04 3.65 14.21
C SER A 10 0.26 3.83 12.71
N PRO A 11 0.55 5.05 12.21
CA PRO A 11 0.96 5.25 10.83
C PRO A 11 2.12 4.34 10.41
N GLY A 12 2.09 3.86 9.18
CA GLY A 12 3.06 2.92 8.62
C GLY A 12 2.87 1.46 9.07
N LYS A 13 1.88 1.16 9.92
CA LYS A 13 1.58 -0.22 10.36
C LYS A 13 0.34 -0.78 9.68
N ALA A 14 0.30 -2.10 9.57
CA ALA A 14 -0.80 -2.86 8.97
C ALA A 14 -1.28 -3.98 9.91
N VAL A 15 -2.55 -4.36 9.78
CA VAL A 15 -3.17 -5.52 10.42
C VAL A 15 -4.09 -6.23 9.44
N ILE A 16 -4.32 -7.52 9.64
CA ILE A 16 -5.15 -8.35 8.76
C ILE A 16 -6.42 -8.83 9.47
N THR A 17 -7.52 -8.86 8.73
CA THR A 17 -8.79 -9.47 9.15
C THR A 17 -9.35 -10.34 8.04
N THR A 18 -10.36 -11.17 8.35
CA THR A 18 -11.14 -11.84 7.30
C THR A 18 -11.86 -10.82 6.42
N GLY A 19 -12.24 -11.23 5.20
CA GLY A 19 -13.01 -10.38 4.28
C GLY A 19 -14.51 -10.27 4.61
N GLY A 20 -14.99 -11.00 5.61
CA GLY A 20 -16.42 -11.04 5.93
C GLY A 20 -17.25 -11.57 4.76
N LYS A 21 -18.13 -10.73 4.20
CA LYS A 21 -18.98 -11.05 3.04
C LYS A 21 -18.35 -10.70 1.69
N LEU A 22 -17.14 -10.15 1.67
CA LEU A 22 -16.43 -9.84 0.43
C LEU A 22 -15.96 -11.13 -0.25
N LYS A 23 -15.78 -11.07 -1.57
CA LYS A 23 -15.13 -12.16 -2.33
C LYS A 23 -13.65 -12.32 -1.94
N ALA A 24 -13.01 -11.27 -1.45
CA ALA A 24 -11.66 -11.31 -0.95
C ALA A 24 -11.58 -12.14 0.34
N ARG A 25 -10.59 -13.02 0.44
CA ARG A 25 -10.38 -13.88 1.62
C ARG A 25 -10.06 -13.04 2.88
N TYR A 26 -9.28 -11.99 2.70
CA TYR A 26 -8.81 -11.10 3.76
C TYR A 26 -8.92 -9.63 3.36
N VAL A 27 -8.94 -8.77 4.37
CA VAL A 27 -8.71 -7.34 4.22
C VAL A 27 -7.52 -6.97 5.10
N ILE A 28 -6.52 -6.34 4.49
CA ILE A 28 -5.37 -5.77 5.20
C ILE A 28 -5.63 -4.29 5.39
N HIS A 29 -5.71 -3.87 6.65
CA HIS A 29 -5.94 -2.50 7.08
C HIS A 29 -4.59 -1.88 7.40
N THR A 30 -4.23 -0.81 6.73
CA THR A 30 -2.98 -0.08 6.97
C THR A 30 -3.26 1.39 7.15
N VAL A 31 -2.48 2.06 8.00
CA VAL A 31 -2.61 3.50 8.25
C VAL A 31 -1.50 4.22 7.50
N GLY A 32 -1.87 4.92 6.43
CA GLY A 32 -0.95 5.84 5.74
C GLY A 32 -0.67 7.11 6.56
N PRO A 33 0.38 7.88 6.22
CA PRO A 33 0.64 9.17 6.84
C PRO A 33 -0.28 10.28 6.32
N ILE A 34 -0.59 11.25 7.18
CA ILE A 34 -1.19 12.53 6.77
C ILE A 34 -0.06 13.40 6.17
N TRP A 35 -0.32 14.02 5.03
CA TRP A 35 0.66 14.87 4.36
C TRP A 35 0.81 16.23 5.04
N HIS A 36 2.03 16.57 5.46
CA HIS A 36 2.37 17.85 6.08
C HIS A 36 3.51 18.57 5.35
N GLY A 37 3.74 18.24 4.07
CA GLY A 37 4.78 18.84 3.24
C GLY A 37 5.93 17.88 2.87
N GLY A 38 5.97 16.68 3.45
CA GLY A 38 6.91 15.62 3.07
C GLY A 38 8.25 15.65 3.79
N SER A 39 8.36 16.43 4.86
CA SER A 39 9.58 16.58 5.68
C SER A 39 9.45 16.04 7.10
N ARG A 40 8.34 15.34 7.40
CA ARG A 40 8.01 14.77 8.72
C ARG A 40 8.01 13.24 8.72
N GLY A 41 8.73 12.63 7.78
CA GLY A 41 8.81 11.18 7.64
C GLY A 41 7.65 10.56 6.87
N GLU A 42 6.82 11.36 6.19
CA GLU A 42 5.67 10.85 5.43
C GLU A 42 6.09 9.87 4.32
N PRO A 43 7.16 10.11 3.53
CA PRO A 43 7.61 9.14 2.55
C PRO A 43 7.92 7.77 3.17
N GLU A 44 8.66 7.74 4.28
CA GLU A 44 9.09 6.52 4.98
C GLU A 44 7.89 5.78 5.58
N LEU A 45 6.95 6.51 6.18
CA LEU A 45 5.72 5.94 6.71
C LEU A 45 4.83 5.36 5.61
N LEU A 46 4.77 6.00 4.43
CA LEU A 46 4.03 5.47 3.29
C LEU A 46 4.70 4.20 2.74
N VAL A 47 6.03 4.17 2.63
CA VAL A 47 6.78 2.94 2.29
C VAL A 47 6.43 1.83 3.29
N SER A 48 6.51 2.12 4.59
CA SER A 48 6.19 1.15 5.65
C SER A 48 4.76 0.62 5.52
N ALA A 49 3.78 1.48 5.21
CA ALA A 49 2.39 1.06 5.05
C ALA A 49 2.20 0.01 3.94
N TYR A 50 2.89 0.18 2.80
CA TYR A 50 2.90 -0.81 1.71
C TYR A 50 3.68 -2.06 2.09
N HIS A 51 4.88 -1.90 2.67
CA HIS A 51 5.74 -3.00 3.07
C HIS A 51 5.07 -3.93 4.08
N GLU A 52 4.52 -3.40 5.17
CA GLU A 52 3.84 -4.18 6.20
C GLU A 52 2.60 -4.88 5.64
N SER A 53 1.91 -4.27 4.68
CA SER A 53 0.76 -4.90 4.01
C SER A 53 1.19 -6.09 3.15
N LEU A 54 2.25 -5.94 2.36
CA LEU A 54 2.81 -7.02 1.53
C LEU A 54 3.35 -8.17 2.39
N LYS A 55 4.02 -7.83 3.51
CA LYS A 55 4.52 -8.79 4.49
C LYS A 55 3.39 -9.64 5.05
N LEU A 56 2.31 -9.02 5.54
CA LEU A 56 1.15 -9.76 6.04
C LEU A 56 0.52 -10.66 4.96
N ALA A 57 0.46 -10.19 3.71
CA ALA A 57 -0.06 -11.00 2.62
C ALA A 57 0.82 -12.24 2.35
N ALA A 58 2.14 -12.07 2.37
CA ALA A 58 3.11 -13.16 2.19
C ALA A 58 3.06 -14.16 3.35
N GLU A 59 3.04 -13.68 4.60
CA GLU A 59 2.94 -14.51 5.81
C GLU A 59 1.65 -15.34 5.84
N ASN A 60 0.58 -14.84 5.22
CA ASN A 60 -0.70 -15.55 5.08
C ASN A 60 -0.80 -16.35 3.77
N ASN A 61 0.31 -16.55 3.05
CA ASN A 61 0.42 -17.33 1.81
C ASN A 61 -0.60 -16.90 0.74
N LEU A 62 -0.85 -15.59 0.61
CA LEU A 62 -1.74 -15.06 -0.42
C LEU A 62 -1.01 -14.96 -1.76
N SER A 63 -1.72 -15.30 -2.84
CA SER A 63 -1.17 -15.23 -4.20
C SER A 63 -1.44 -13.89 -4.89
N SER A 64 -2.40 -13.10 -4.41
CA SER A 64 -2.71 -11.79 -4.96
C SER A 64 -3.12 -10.77 -3.89
N ILE A 65 -2.87 -9.49 -4.19
CA ILE A 65 -3.25 -8.36 -3.34
C ILE A 65 -3.61 -7.16 -4.22
N SER A 66 -4.60 -6.38 -3.78
CA SER A 66 -5.00 -5.13 -4.43
C SER A 66 -4.80 -3.94 -3.49
N PHE A 67 -4.21 -2.86 -3.98
CA PHE A 67 -3.97 -1.63 -3.25
C PHE A 67 -4.78 -0.47 -3.84
N PRO A 68 -5.36 0.40 -3.00
CA PRO A 68 -5.78 1.72 -3.42
C PRO A 68 -4.57 2.68 -3.47
N SER A 69 -4.82 3.94 -3.84
CA SER A 69 -3.84 5.02 -3.72
C SER A 69 -3.78 5.56 -2.29
N ILE A 70 -2.99 4.91 -1.43
CA ILE A 70 -2.94 5.16 0.02
C ILE A 70 -2.52 6.63 0.31
N SER A 71 -3.21 7.28 1.24
CA SER A 71 -2.99 8.66 1.70
C SER A 71 -3.34 9.80 0.72
N THR A 72 -3.76 9.51 -0.51
CA THR A 72 -3.92 10.55 -1.54
C THR A 72 -5.24 11.32 -1.53
N GLY A 73 -6.27 10.79 -0.87
CA GLY A 73 -7.57 11.46 -0.69
C GLY A 73 -7.57 12.40 0.52
N ALA A 74 -8.37 12.06 1.54
CA ALA A 74 -8.53 12.89 2.75
C ALA A 74 -7.22 13.23 3.49
N TYR A 75 -6.14 12.45 3.29
CA TYR A 75 -4.83 12.67 3.91
C TYR A 75 -3.93 13.59 3.08
N GLY A 76 -4.36 14.01 1.88
CA GLY A 76 -3.75 15.09 1.10
C GLY A 76 -2.39 14.77 0.48
N TYR A 77 -1.94 13.51 0.47
CA TYR A 77 -0.65 13.15 -0.10
C TYR A 77 -0.67 13.37 -1.62
N PRO A 78 0.23 14.19 -2.20
CA PRO A 78 0.24 14.46 -3.63
C PRO A 78 0.37 13.16 -4.44
N VAL A 79 -0.59 12.90 -5.32
CA VAL A 79 -0.69 11.64 -6.10
C VAL A 79 0.60 11.30 -6.83
N ASN A 80 1.25 12.28 -7.47
CA ASN A 80 2.51 12.07 -8.20
C ASN A 80 3.68 11.65 -7.29
N LYS A 81 3.68 12.07 -6.03
CA LYS A 81 4.68 11.65 -5.04
C LYS A 81 4.32 10.28 -4.45
N ALA A 82 3.06 10.10 -4.07
CA ALA A 82 2.56 8.85 -3.53
C ALA A 82 2.72 7.68 -4.51
N SER A 83 2.47 7.89 -5.80
CA SER A 83 2.59 6.84 -6.82
C SER A 83 4.01 6.32 -6.96
N LYS A 84 5.01 7.21 -6.96
CA LYS A 84 6.43 6.83 -6.97
C LYS A 84 6.82 6.04 -5.72
N THR A 85 6.39 6.49 -4.55
CA THR A 85 6.62 5.79 -3.28
C THR A 85 5.95 4.42 -3.25
N ALA A 86 4.68 4.33 -3.67
CA ALA A 86 3.90 3.10 -3.68
C ALA A 86 4.51 2.03 -4.60
N ILE A 87 4.78 2.41 -5.86
CA ILE A 87 5.39 1.51 -6.84
C ILE A 87 6.80 1.10 -6.40
N GLY A 88 7.61 2.06 -5.94
CA GLY A 88 8.97 1.79 -5.46
C GLY A 88 8.99 0.82 -4.27
N ALA A 89 8.07 1.00 -3.30
CA ALA A 89 7.94 0.11 -2.16
C ALA A 89 7.53 -1.32 -2.58
N VAL A 90 6.54 -1.46 -3.47
CA VAL A 90 6.10 -2.76 -3.99
C VAL A 90 7.22 -3.46 -4.75
N ILE A 91 7.87 -2.79 -5.71
CA ILE A 91 8.94 -3.39 -6.51
C ILE A 91 10.12 -3.80 -5.62
N THR A 92 10.52 -2.94 -4.70
CA THR A 92 11.60 -3.24 -3.73
C THR A 92 11.26 -4.49 -2.91
N PHE A 93 10.05 -4.56 -2.34
CA PHE A 93 9.61 -5.72 -1.58
C PHE A 93 9.65 -7.00 -2.41
N LEU A 94 9.08 -6.98 -3.62
CA LEU A 94 9.01 -8.14 -4.50
C LEU A 94 10.40 -8.62 -4.98
N ARG A 95 11.36 -7.70 -5.13
CA ARG A 95 12.76 -8.03 -5.51
C ARG A 95 13.57 -8.60 -4.34
N GLN A 96 13.31 -8.14 -3.11
CA GLN A 96 14.13 -8.45 -1.94
C GLN A 96 13.63 -9.65 -1.12
N ASN A 97 12.36 -10.03 -1.29
CA ASN A 97 11.74 -11.07 -0.45
C ASN A 97 11.26 -12.25 -1.28
N ILE A 98 11.47 -13.47 -0.78
CA ILE A 98 10.74 -14.65 -1.26
C ILE A 98 9.30 -14.50 -0.79
N THR A 99 8.34 -14.53 -1.73
CA THR A 99 6.93 -14.30 -1.44
C THR A 99 6.02 -15.22 -2.25
N SER A 100 4.84 -15.52 -1.70
CA SER A 100 3.76 -16.24 -2.38
C SER A 100 3.02 -15.38 -3.41
N LEU A 101 3.20 -14.05 -3.36
CA LEU A 101 2.51 -13.10 -4.23
C LEU A 101 2.92 -13.29 -5.70
N ARG A 102 1.92 -13.47 -6.55
CA ARG A 102 2.04 -13.58 -8.01
C ARG A 102 1.46 -12.36 -8.73
N GLU A 103 0.52 -11.66 -8.09
CA GLU A 103 -0.16 -10.51 -8.67
C GLU A 103 -0.33 -9.39 -7.64
N VAL A 104 0.06 -8.17 -8.01
CA VAL A 104 -0.23 -6.95 -7.25
C VAL A 104 -0.98 -5.99 -8.16
N VAL A 105 -2.21 -5.63 -7.77
CA VAL A 105 -3.09 -4.74 -8.54
C VAL A 105 -3.21 -3.40 -7.84
N PHE A 106 -3.05 -2.30 -8.57
CA PHE A 106 -3.43 -0.98 -8.09
C PHE A 106 -4.80 -0.61 -8.63
N VAL A 107 -5.78 -0.45 -7.74
CA VAL A 107 -7.16 -0.07 -8.07
C VAL A 107 -7.28 1.44 -7.93
N LEU A 108 -7.28 2.14 -9.06
CA LEU A 108 -7.17 3.60 -9.13
C LEU A 108 -8.47 4.18 -9.68
N PHE A 109 -9.06 5.12 -8.93
CA PHE A 109 -10.44 5.58 -9.15
C PHE A 109 -10.61 6.42 -10.42
N ASP A 110 -9.62 7.27 -10.73
CA ASP A 110 -9.69 8.22 -11.84
C ASP A 110 -8.48 8.15 -12.77
N SER A 111 -8.62 8.74 -13.95
CA SER A 111 -7.60 8.75 -15.00
C SER A 111 -6.33 9.49 -14.57
N GLN A 112 -6.44 10.53 -13.74
CA GLN A 112 -5.28 11.29 -13.26
C GLN A 112 -4.39 10.40 -12.40
N THR A 113 -4.98 9.69 -11.44
CA THR A 113 -4.29 8.75 -10.56
C THR A 113 -3.74 7.57 -11.35
N PHE A 114 -4.53 7.01 -12.27
CA PHE A 114 -4.07 5.97 -13.18
C PHE A 114 -2.81 6.39 -13.96
N ASN A 115 -2.81 7.60 -14.54
CA ASN A 115 -1.69 8.12 -15.30
C ASN A 115 -0.44 8.35 -14.44
N ALA A 116 -0.61 8.82 -13.20
CA ALA A 116 0.49 9.01 -12.27
C ALA A 116 1.18 7.68 -11.87
N TYR A 117 0.40 6.63 -11.61
CA TYR A 117 0.95 5.29 -11.32
C TYR A 117 1.54 4.64 -12.56
N SER A 118 0.89 4.76 -13.71
CA SER A 118 1.40 4.26 -14.99
C SER A 118 2.72 4.91 -15.39
N SER A 119 2.90 6.20 -15.08
CA SER A 119 4.16 6.90 -15.31
C SER A 119 5.24 6.45 -14.33
N ALA A 120 4.91 6.33 -13.04
CA ALA A 120 5.84 5.88 -12.01
C ALA A 120 6.39 4.47 -12.29
N VAL A 121 5.54 3.52 -12.68
CA VAL A 121 6.00 2.15 -13.00
C VAL A 121 6.88 2.10 -14.24
N LYS A 122 6.59 2.89 -15.27
CA LYS A 122 7.44 2.99 -16.47
C LYS A 122 8.81 3.60 -16.16
N GLU A 123 8.85 4.61 -15.30
CA GLU A 123 10.10 5.25 -14.86
C GLU A 123 10.98 4.28 -14.07
N ILE A 124 10.40 3.53 -13.12
CA ILE A 124 11.15 2.65 -12.22
C ILE A 124 11.60 1.36 -12.91
N ILE A 125 10.79 0.75 -13.79
CA ILE A 125 11.18 -0.50 -14.48
C ILE A 125 12.27 -0.27 -15.53
N ARG A 126 12.40 0.96 -16.05
CA ARG A 126 13.47 1.30 -16.99
C ARG A 126 14.84 1.50 -16.30
N GLN A 127 14.86 1.50 -14.97
CA GLN A 127 16.08 1.53 -14.15
C GLN A 127 16.48 0.12 -13.73
#